data_AF-A0A3B9QTB2-F1
#
_entry.id   AF-A0A3B9QTB2-F1
#
_cell.length_a   1.000
_cell.length_b   1.000
_cell.length_c   1.000
_cell.angle_alpha   90.00
_cell.angle_beta   90.00
_cell.angle_gamma   90.00
#
_symmetry.space_group_name_H-M   'P 1'
#
loop_
_entity.id
_entity.type
_entity.pdbx_description
1 polymer ?
#
loop_
_entity_poly.entity_id
_entity_poly.type
_entity_poly.pdbx_seq_one_letter_code
_entity_poly.pdbx_strand_id
1 'polypeptide(L)' 'VFHHTVVDEAYGGRGLAGILVDKALADAAAQNLIVIPVCSYVAHWIEKNNWQGKAAPATDEVQEWVANQG' A
#
# COMPACT_ATOMS: atom_id res chain seq x y z
N VAL A 1 3.03 1.88 7.11
CA VAL A 1 3.45 2.54 5.85
C VAL A 1 3.52 1.49 4.76
N PHE A 2 2.89 1.73 3.61
CA PHE A 2 2.93 0.84 2.44
C PHE A 2 3.84 1.47 1.38
N HIS A 3 5.11 1.06 1.36
CA HIS A 3 6.16 1.72 0.55
C HIS A 3 6.50 0.98 -0.74
N HIS A 4 6.32 -0.34 -0.79
CA HIS A 4 6.53 -1.13 -2.00
C HIS A 4 5.59 -2.33 -2.05
N THR A 5 5.32 -2.83 -3.25
CA THR A 5 4.56 -4.07 -3.50
C THR A 5 5.34 -4.89 -4.53
N VAL A 6 5.75 -6.10 -4.16
CA VAL A 6 6.52 -6.99 -5.05
C VAL A 6 5.69 -8.21 -5.40
N VAL A 7 5.65 -8.53 -6.68
CA VAL A 7 5.25 -9.84 -7.19
C VAL A 7 6.37 -10.29 -8.11
N ASP A 8 6.91 -11.48 -7.87
CA ASP A 8 7.93 -12.05 -8.74
C ASP A 8 7.40 -12.20 -10.17
N GLU A 9 8.25 -11.91 -11.15
CA GLU A 9 7.90 -11.84 -12.56
C GLU A 9 7.26 -13.15 -13.07
N ALA A 10 7.67 -14.31 -12.55
CA ALA A 10 7.10 -15.60 -12.92
C ALA A 10 5.59 -15.71 -12.58
N TYR A 11 5.10 -14.84 -11.70
CA TYR A 11 3.71 -14.74 -11.28
C TYR A 11 2.99 -13.48 -11.79
N GLY A 12 3.64 -12.71 -12.67
CA GLY A 12 3.06 -11.53 -13.32
C GLY A 12 1.78 -11.82 -14.12
N GLY A 13 0.95 -10.79 -14.30
CA GLY A 13 -0.29 -10.88 -15.10
C GLY A 13 -1.47 -11.61 -14.44
N ARG A 14 -1.31 -12.09 -13.20
CA ARG A 14 -2.33 -12.88 -12.48
C ARG A 14 -3.18 -12.07 -11.47
N GLY A 15 -3.00 -10.76 -11.42
CA GLY A 15 -3.72 -9.89 -10.47
C GLY A 15 -3.25 -9.99 -9.01
N LEU A 16 -2.14 -10.68 -8.73
CA LEU A 16 -1.68 -10.96 -7.35
C LEU A 16 -1.36 -9.70 -6.55
N ALA A 17 -0.80 -8.66 -7.17
CA ALA A 17 -0.51 -7.40 -6.48
C ALA A 17 -1.79 -6.78 -5.89
N GLY A 18 -2.90 -6.84 -6.62
CA GLY A 18 -4.19 -6.36 -6.13
C GLY A 18 -4.72 -7.17 -4.95
N ILE A 19 -4.55 -8.49 -4.98
CA ILE A 19 -4.96 -9.39 -3.88
C ILE A 19 -4.12 -9.13 -2.62
N LEU A 20 -2.81 -8.92 -2.78
CA LEU A 20 -1.92 -8.61 -1.66
C LEU A 20 -2.30 -7.28 -1.01
N VAL A 21 -2.53 -6.24 -1.82
CA VAL A 21 -2.92 -4.91 -1.33
C VAL A 21 -4.28 -4.96 -0.65
N ASP A 22 -5.28 -5.61 -1.23
CA ASP A 22 -6.62 -5.76 -0.65
C ASP A 22 -6.55 -6.35 0.77
N LYS A 23 -5.87 -7.49 0.91
CA LYS A 23 -5.72 -8.17 2.21
C LYS A 23 -4.99 -7.31 3.23
N ALA A 24 -3.86 -6.72 2.85
CA ALA A 24 -3.06 -5.95 3.78
C ALA A 24 -3.76 -4.64 4.22
N LEU A 25 -4.54 -4.01 3.34
CA LEU A 25 -5.39 -2.87 3.69
C LEU A 25 -6.56 -3.29 4.60
N ALA A 26 -7.20 -4.44 4.34
CA ALA A 26 -8.22 -4.98 5.22
C ALA A 26 -7.68 -5.25 6.64
N ASP A 27 -6.48 -5.83 6.75
CA ASP A 27 -5.82 -6.07 8.04
C ASP A 27 -5.49 -4.76 8.78
N ALA A 28 -5.03 -3.73 8.06
CA ALA A 28 -4.77 -2.42 8.64
C ALA A 28 -6.06 -1.75 9.14
N ALA A 29 -7.16 -1.84 8.37
CA ALA A 29 -8.45 -1.32 8.77
C ALA A 29 -9.02 -2.05 10.00
N ALA A 30 -8.90 -3.38 10.04
CA ALA A 30 -9.32 -4.19 11.18
C ALA A 30 -8.59 -3.80 12.48
N GLN A 31 -7.33 -3.37 12.36
CA GLN A 31 -6.52 -2.87 13.47
C GLN A 31 -6.71 -1.37 13.73
N ASN A 32 -7.63 -0.70 13.02
CA ASN A 32 -7.90 0.73 13.12
C ASN A 32 -6.65 1.61 12.89
N LEU A 33 -5.72 1.14 12.06
CA LEU A 33 -4.49 1.85 11.72
C LEU A 33 -4.72 2.89 10.62
N ILE A 34 -3.85 3.90 10.59
CA ILE A 34 -3.77 4.86 9.49
C ILE A 34 -2.77 4.34 8.46
N VAL A 35 -3.21 4.19 7.22
CA VAL A 35 -2.39 3.78 6.08
C VAL A 35 -1.71 5.00 5.47
N ILE A 36 -0.41 4.88 5.23
CA ILE A 36 0.37 5.85 4.45
C ILE A 36 0.81 5.16 3.15
N PRO A 37 0.15 5.44 2.01
CA PRO A 37 0.37 4.71 0.75
C PRO A 37 1.46 5.39 -0.09
N VAL A 38 2.73 5.22 0.28
CA VAL A 38 3.87 5.76 -0.50
C VAL A 38 4.01 5.06 -1.84
N CYS A 39 3.73 3.75 -1.89
CA CYS A 39 3.69 2.99 -3.12
C CYS A 39 2.56 3.50 -4.03
N SER A 40 2.90 4.00 -5.22
CA SER A 40 1.94 4.52 -6.20
C SER A 40 0.88 3.49 -6.59
N TYR A 41 1.23 2.20 -6.64
CA TYR A 41 0.26 1.12 -6.88
C TYR A 41 -0.80 1.03 -5.79
N VAL A 42 -0.39 1.12 -4.51
CA VAL A 42 -1.31 1.09 -3.37
C VAL A 42 -2.19 2.33 -3.36
N ALA A 43 -1.62 3.51 -3.59
CA ALA A 43 -2.38 4.76 -3.69
C ALA A 43 -3.46 4.67 -4.78
N HIS A 44 -3.08 4.23 -5.98
CA HIS A 44 -4.02 4.04 -7.08
C HIS A 44 -5.10 2.98 -6.77
N TRP A 45 -4.72 1.89 -6.08
CA TRP A 45 -5.69 0.87 -5.68
C TRP A 45 -6.73 1.43 -4.71
N ILE A 46 -6.32 2.23 -3.72
CA ILE A 46 -7.22 2.88 -2.75
C ILE A 46 -8.23 3.77 -3.48
N GLU A 47 -7.75 4.64 -4.37
CA GLU A 47 -8.57 5.55 -5.17
C GLU A 47 -9.56 4.78 -6.05
N LYS A 48 -9.05 3.82 -6.83
CA LYS A 48 -9.85 3.04 -7.78
C LYS A 48 -10.97 2.25 -7.11
N ASN A 49 -10.75 1.74 -5.90
CA ASN A 49 -11.69 0.87 -5.21
C ASN A 49 -12.55 1.61 -4.17
N ASN A 50 -12.43 2.94 -4.05
CA ASN A 50 -13.11 3.73 -3.01
C ASN A 50 -12.95 3.11 -1.62
N TRP A 51 -11.71 2.73 -1.28
CA TRP A 51 -11.43 2.03 -0.02
C TRP A 51 -11.78 2.91 1.19
N GLN A 52 -12.49 2.33 2.16
CA GLN A 52 -13.12 3.07 3.26
C GLN A 52 -12.27 3.17 4.54
N GLY A 53 -11.02 2.68 4.49
CA GLY A 53 -10.11 2.77 5.62
C GLY A 53 -9.51 4.17 5.81
N LYS A 54 -8.72 4.32 6.88
CA LYS A 54 -8.04 5.60 7.17
C LYS A 54 -6.75 5.68 6.37
N ALA A 55 -6.64 6.69 5.51
CA ALA A 55 -5.41 7.00 4.79
C ALA A 55 -4.93 8.42 5.10
N ALA A 56 -3.63 8.62 5.11
CA ALA A 56 -3.00 9.94 5.23
C ALA A 56 -1.84 10.06 4.24
N PRO A 57 -1.54 11.28 3.77
CA PRO A 57 -0.35 11.52 2.95
C PRO A 57 0.92 11.20 3.75
N ALA A 58 1.99 10.87 3.04
CA ALA A 58 3.30 10.71 3.65
C ALA A 58 3.84 12.05 4.12
N THR A 59 4.37 12.09 5.34
CA THR A 59 5.12 13.22 5.88
C THR A 59 6.57 13.18 5.42
N ASP A 60 7.30 14.27 5.59
CA ASP A 60 8.74 14.34 5.26
C ASP A 60 9.54 13.26 6.00
N GLU A 61 9.24 13.02 7.28
CA GLU A 61 9.85 11.94 8.07
C GLU A 61 9.61 10.55 7.45
N VAL A 62 8.40 10.30 6.95
CA VAL A 62 8.10 9.02 6.29
C VAL A 62 8.81 8.91 4.96
N GLN A 63 8.93 10.00 4.21
CA GLN A 63 9.67 10.03 2.94
C GLN A 63 11.17 9.76 3.17
N GLU A 64 11.76 10.39 4.18
CA GLU A 64 13.15 10.12 4.59
C GLU A 64 13.34 8.67 5.03
N TRP A 65 12.40 8.12 5.81
CA TRP A 65 12.44 6.71 6.18
C TRP A 65 12.40 5.80 4.96
N VAL A 66 11.49 6.05 4.00
CA VAL A 66 11.38 5.26 2.76
C VAL A 66 12.66 5.34 1.92
N ALA A 67 13.27 6.52 1.79
CA ALA A 67 14.52 6.69 1.04
C ALA A 67 15.69 5.87 1.61
N ASN A 68 15.61 5.48 2.89
CA ASN A 68 16.60 4.67 3.58
C ASN A 68 16.22 3.19 3.74
N GLN A 69 15.06 2.77 3.20
CA GLN A 69 14.67 1.36 3.10
C GLN A 69 15.25 0.82 1.78
N GLY A 70 16.38 0.11 1.89
CA GLY A 70 17.14 -0.43 0.76
C GLY A 70 16.34 -1.34 -0.18
#